data_AF-A0A355FUG0-F1
#
_entry.id   AF-A0A355FUG0-F1
#
_cell.length_a   1.000
_cell.length_b   1.000
_cell.length_c   1.000
_cell.angle_alpha   90.00
_cell.angle_beta   90.00
_cell.angle_gamma   90.00
#
_symmetry.space_group_name_H-M   'P 1'
#
loop_
_entity.id
_entity.type
_entity.pdbx_description
1 polymer ?
#
loop_
_entity_poly.entity_id
_entity_poly.type
_entity_poly.pdbx_seq_one_letter_code
_entity_poly.pdbx_strand_id
1 'polypeptide(L)'
;MKQRTWFWSKSSRAVSPEFRGFLKKEFGLRVRNAHWYREALTHASLNNSLDEAEQPNERLEFLGDSILGAVATDLVFFHYPQDDEGL
;
A
#
# COMPACT_ATOMS: atom_id res chain seq x y z
N MET A 1 -36.90 -29.99 11.00
CA MET A 1 -37.12 -28.52 11.07
C MET A 1 -35.76 -27.84 10.95
N LYS A 2 -35.70 -26.79 10.11
CA LYS A 2 -34.50 -26.04 9.72
C LYS A 2 -33.85 -25.34 10.93
N GLN A 3 -32.53 -25.38 11.02
CA GLN A 3 -31.77 -24.19 11.43
C GLN A 3 -30.56 -24.04 10.50
N ARG A 4 -30.76 -23.23 9.45
CA ARG A 4 -29.67 -22.71 8.63
C ARG A 4 -29.06 -21.56 9.42
N THR A 5 -27.99 -21.81 10.14
CA THR A 5 -27.15 -20.75 10.70
C THR A 5 -26.47 -20.03 9.53
N TRP A 6 -27.02 -18.88 9.15
CA TRP A 6 -26.34 -17.91 8.30
C TRP A 6 -25.15 -17.37 9.10
N PHE A 7 -23.99 -18.03 9.01
CA PHE A 7 -22.73 -17.36 9.28
C PHE A 7 -22.55 -16.34 8.15
N TRP A 8 -23.00 -15.11 8.38
CA TRP A 8 -22.64 -13.99 7.52
C TRP A 8 -21.14 -13.79 7.69
N SER A 9 -20.38 -14.36 6.75
CA SER A 9 -18.92 -14.30 6.70
C SER A 9 -18.48 -12.84 6.74
N LYS A 10 -17.54 -12.51 7.63
CA LYS A 10 -16.76 -11.25 7.62
C LYS A 10 -15.97 -11.18 6.31
N SER A 11 -16.62 -10.80 5.22
CA SER A 11 -16.09 -11.00 3.86
C SER A 11 -15.41 -9.76 3.25
N SER A 12 -15.31 -8.62 3.92
CA SER A 12 -14.94 -7.35 3.26
C SER A 12 -13.46 -6.94 3.29
N ARG A 13 -12.53 -7.73 3.86
CA ARG A 13 -11.12 -7.29 4.03
C ARG A 13 -10.14 -7.75 2.95
N ALA A 14 -10.61 -8.48 1.94
CA ALA A 14 -9.75 -8.98 0.88
C ALA A 14 -9.63 -7.95 -0.25
N VAL A 15 -8.40 -7.73 -0.73
CA VAL A 15 -8.14 -7.01 -1.98
C VAL A 15 -8.77 -7.78 -3.15
N SER A 16 -9.49 -7.07 -4.02
CA SER A 16 -10.30 -7.66 -5.08
C SER A 16 -9.45 -8.45 -6.10
N PRO A 17 -10.02 -9.49 -6.76
CA PRO A 17 -9.32 -10.24 -7.81
C PRO A 17 -8.87 -9.37 -8.97
N GLU A 18 -9.66 -8.37 -9.35
CA GLU A 18 -9.38 -7.43 -10.44
C GLU A 18 -8.15 -6.59 -10.10
N PHE A 19 -8.08 -6.06 -8.88
CA PHE A 19 -6.92 -5.27 -8.44
C PHE A 19 -5.66 -6.13 -8.33
N ARG A 20 -5.77 -7.39 -7.88
CA ARG A 20 -4.64 -8.34 -7.91
C ARG A 20 -4.16 -8.61 -9.33
N GLY A 21 -5.10 -8.77 -10.26
CA GLY A 21 -4.81 -8.95 -11.68
C GLY A 21 -4.09 -7.74 -12.28
N PHE A 22 -4.59 -6.54 -11.98
CA PHE A 22 -3.97 -5.28 -12.37
C PHE A 22 -2.53 -5.16 -11.84
N LEU A 23 -2.31 -5.38 -10.55
CA LEU A 23 -0.97 -5.28 -9.95
C LEU A 23 0.03 -6.26 -10.56
N LYS A 24 -0.42 -7.48 -10.86
CA LYS A 24 0.43 -8.48 -11.51
C LYS A 24 0.74 -8.09 -12.96
N LYS A 25 -0.23 -7.56 -13.70
CA LYS A 25 -0.10 -7.22 -15.11
C LYS A 25 0.77 -5.98 -15.33
N GLU A 26 0.53 -4.91 -14.58
CA GLU A 26 1.18 -3.62 -14.81
C GLU A 26 2.52 -3.49 -14.05
N PHE A 27 2.64 -4.14 -12.89
CA PHE A 27 3.83 -3.98 -12.02
C PHE A 27 4.56 -5.28 -11.73
N GLY A 28 4.08 -6.44 -12.22
CA GLY A 28 4.66 -7.75 -11.90
C GLY A 28 4.51 -8.14 -10.43
N LEU A 29 3.68 -7.43 -9.65
CA LEU A 29 3.58 -7.60 -8.20
C LEU A 29 2.55 -8.67 -7.82
N ARG A 30 2.91 -9.52 -6.85
CA ARG A 30 1.96 -10.43 -6.18
C ARG A 30 1.57 -9.87 -4.82
N VAL A 31 0.28 -9.62 -4.62
CA VAL A 31 -0.27 -9.20 -3.32
C VAL A 31 -0.06 -10.32 -2.28
N ARG A 32 0.96 -10.16 -1.42
CA ARG A 32 1.28 -11.11 -0.33
C ARG A 32 0.41 -10.88 0.90
N ASN A 33 0.27 -9.62 1.33
CA ASN A 33 -0.57 -9.24 2.44
C ASN A 33 -1.52 -8.12 1.99
N ALA A 34 -2.82 -8.43 1.96
CA ALA A 34 -3.86 -7.50 1.55
C ALA A 34 -3.96 -6.26 2.45
N HIS A 35 -3.55 -6.36 3.71
CA HIS A 35 -3.60 -5.25 4.67
C HIS A 35 -2.80 -4.04 4.19
N TRP A 36 -1.55 -4.23 3.75
CA TRP A 36 -0.69 -3.14 3.32
C TRP A 36 -1.22 -2.38 2.11
N TYR A 37 -1.85 -3.08 1.16
CA TYR A 37 -2.45 -2.42 0.00
C TYR A 37 -3.71 -1.64 0.35
N ARG A 38 -4.48 -2.11 1.35
CA ARG A 38 -5.64 -1.35 1.83
C ARG A 38 -5.18 -0.09 2.54
N GLU A 39 -4.27 -0.22 3.50
CA GLU A 39 -3.71 0.93 4.23
C GLU A 39 -3.07 1.95 3.28
N ALA A 40 -2.26 1.50 2.31
CA ALA A 40 -1.63 2.38 1.33
C ALA A 40 -2.63 3.13 0.43
N LEU A 41 -3.84 2.60 0.23
CA LEU A 41 -4.91 3.21 -0.58
C LEU A 41 -5.97 3.93 0.27
N THR A 42 -5.80 3.97 1.59
CA THR A 42 -6.70 4.68 2.50
C THR A 42 -6.17 6.09 2.74
N HIS A 43 -6.78 7.07 2.10
CA HIS A 43 -6.43 8.48 2.27
C HIS A 43 -6.87 9.00 3.65
N ALA A 44 -6.10 9.94 4.23
CA ALA A 44 -6.36 10.56 5.53
C ALA A 44 -7.75 11.23 5.65
N SER A 45 -8.37 11.64 4.55
CA SER A 45 -9.74 12.19 4.58
C SER A 45 -10.79 11.19 5.07
N LEU A 46 -10.50 9.89 5.03
CA LEU A 46 -11.38 8.83 5.50
C LEU A 46 -11.23 8.54 7.00
N ASN A 47 -10.33 9.22 7.71
CA ASN A 47 -9.96 8.89 9.10
C ASN A 47 -11.17 8.80 10.05
N ASN A 48 -12.18 9.68 9.86
CA ASN A 48 -13.42 9.67 10.67
C ASN A 48 -14.35 8.49 10.39
N SER A 49 -14.09 7.72 9.32
CA SER A 49 -14.89 6.58 8.86
C SER A 49 -14.12 5.25 8.97
N LEU A 50 -12.90 5.27 9.52
CA LEU A 50 -12.09 4.07 9.71
C LEU A 50 -12.52 3.31 10.95
N ASP A 51 -12.49 1.98 10.85
CA ASP A 51 -12.57 1.11 12.01
C ASP A 51 -11.28 1.26 12.86
N GLU A 52 -11.35 0.94 14.15
CA GLU A 52 -10.23 1.03 15.10
C GLU A 52 -8.96 0.25 14.67
N ALA A 53 -9.14 -0.78 13.82
CA ALA A 53 -8.05 -1.60 13.29
C ALA A 53 -7.49 -1.11 11.95
N GLU A 54 -8.03 -0.02 11.38
CA GLU A 54 -7.58 0.58 10.13
C GLU A 54 -6.81 1.86 10.40
N GLN A 55 -5.89 2.18 9.49
CA GLN A 55 -5.03 3.34 9.58
C GLN A 55 -5.00 4.02 8.20
N PRO A 56 -4.85 5.36 8.15
CA PRO A 56 -4.59 6.05 6.91
C PRO A 56 -3.16 5.77 6.42
N ASN A 57 -2.91 6.06 5.16
CA ASN A 57 -1.66 5.79 4.46
C ASN A 57 -0.45 6.64 4.93
N GLU A 58 -0.64 7.66 5.76
CA GLU A 58 0.39 8.67 6.10
C GLU A 58 1.71 8.06 6.58
N ARG A 59 1.66 7.00 7.40
CA ARG A 59 2.86 6.31 7.88
C ARG A 59 3.59 5.55 6.77
N LEU A 60 2.84 4.93 5.85
CA LEU A 60 3.39 4.23 4.69
C LEU A 60 3.93 5.22 3.66
N GLU A 61 3.30 6.37 3.51
CA GLU A 61 3.75 7.47 2.67
C GLU A 61 5.10 8.02 3.15
N PHE A 62 5.21 8.34 4.45
CA PHE A 62 6.47 8.77 5.05
C PHE A 62 7.61 7.76 4.84
N LEU A 63 7.31 6.46 5.04
CA LEU A 63 8.28 5.40 4.79
C LEU A 63 8.65 5.32 3.30
N GLY A 64 7.66 5.41 2.41
CA GLY A 64 7.85 5.38 0.96
C GLY A 64 8.75 6.51 0.49
N ASP A 65 8.50 7.74 0.95
CA ASP A 65 9.30 8.92 0.63
C ASP A 65 10.77 8.75 1.07
N SER A 66 10.98 8.23 2.29
CA SER A 66 12.34 7.96 2.79
C SER A 66 13.09 6.92 1.94
N ILE A 67 12.42 5.85 1.52
CA ILE A 67 13.02 4.81 0.67
C ILE A 67 13.28 5.33 -0.74
N LEU A 68 12.33 6.05 -1.33
CA LEU A 68 12.51 6.64 -2.66
C LEU A 68 13.63 7.67 -2.66
N GLY A 69 13.70 8.52 -1.63
CA GLY A 69 14.79 9.46 -1.43
C GLY A 69 16.14 8.76 -1.32
N ALA A 70 16.25 7.70 -0.51
CA ALA A 70 17.49 6.94 -0.40
C ALA A 70 17.95 6.33 -1.73
N VAL A 71 17.04 5.69 -2.47
CA VAL A 71 17.36 5.09 -3.79
C VAL A 71 17.70 6.16 -4.82
N ALA A 72 16.96 7.26 -4.86
CA ALA A 72 17.23 8.36 -5.78
C ALA A 72 18.60 9.00 -5.50
N THR A 73 18.92 9.26 -4.23
CA THR A 73 20.22 9.79 -3.81
C THR A 73 21.35 8.84 -4.15
N ASP A 74 21.18 7.53 -3.90
CA ASP A 74 22.17 6.51 -4.27
C ASP A 74 22.46 6.52 -5.79
N LEU A 75 21.40 6.57 -6.60
CA LEU A 75 21.53 6.65 -8.05
C LEU A 75 22.25 7.92 -8.48
N VAL A 76 21.84 9.10 -8.01
CA VAL A 76 22.47 10.37 -8.39
C VAL A 76 23.94 10.41 -7.96
N PHE A 77 24.23 10.02 -6.72
CA PHE A 77 25.58 10.04 -6.16
C PHE A 77 26.57 9.21 -7.00
N PHE A 78 26.18 8.02 -7.43
CA PHE A 78 27.06 7.16 -8.23
C PHE A 78 27.09 7.51 -9.73
N HIS A 79 26.03 8.08 -10.29
CA HIS A 79 25.99 8.43 -11.72
C HIS A 79 26.62 9.79 -12.03
N TYR A 80 26.65 10.70 -11.06
CA TYR A 80 27.19 12.06 -11.23
C TYR A 80 28.29 12.37 -10.18
N PRO A 81 29.40 11.61 -10.17
CA PRO A 81 30.41 11.71 -9.11
C PRO A 81 31.24 13.00 -9.14
N GLN A 82 31.02 13.89 -10.13
CA GLN A 82 31.76 15.15 -10.29
C GLN A 82 30.86 16.37 -10.08
N ASP A 83 29.57 16.17 -9.88
CA ASP A 83 28.62 17.25 -9.66
C ASP A 83 28.58 17.57 -8.16
N ASP A 84 28.51 18.86 -7.83
CA ASP A 84 28.41 19.32 -6.46
C ASP A 84 27.00 19.08 -5.88
N GLU A 85 26.91 19.04 -4.56
CA GLU A 85 25.63 18.90 -3.85
C GLU A 85 24.66 20.04 -4.24
N GLY A 86 23.46 19.67 -4.72
CA GLY A 86 22.38 20.61 -5.03
C GLY A 86 22.16 20.93 -6.52
N LEU A 87 22.89 20.27 -7.43
CA LEU A 87 22.66 20.27 -8.87
C LEU A 87 21.75 19.09 -9.32
#